data_AF-V4I3L9-F1
#
_entry.id   AF-V4I3L9-F1
#
_cell.length_a   1.000
_cell.length_b   1.000
_cell.length_c   1.000
_cell.angle_alpha   90.00
_cell.angle_beta   90.00
_cell.angle_gamma   90.00
#
_symmetry.space_group_name_H-M   'P 1'
#
loop_
_entity.id
_entity.type
_entity.pdbx_description
1 polymer ?
#
loop_
_entity_poly.entity_id
_entity_poly.type
_entity_poly.pdbx_seq_one_letter_code
_entity_poly.pdbx_strand_id
1 'polypeptide(L)'
;MNSISTLNQNRIFQAQQNTAQHSIEKHAQFASLMQDALNPKPTTTDPDLVMPVSLNTNYEEISEQAKAYYERALENAKEYVNPDLDERSQAIQLYQETTIGLMDMPIEVEIEQHEINEALLFGSLGIDFLKYKELGVRIEMLDLMEQDINNSTELLASDKEKLIAVIDEKRSMLEMQREEMLSGTYIEEEQEHRKALQKRFDSIDFSK
;
A
#
# COMPACT_ATOMS: atom_id res chain seq x y z
N MET A 1 10.08 34.02 -66.29
CA MET A 1 9.86 32.79 -65.49
C MET A 1 10.37 33.04 -64.08
N ASN A 2 9.78 32.37 -63.09
CA ASN A 2 10.08 32.37 -61.64
C ASN A 2 9.17 33.24 -60.77
N SER A 3 7.92 32.79 -60.62
CA SER A 3 7.00 33.25 -59.59
C SER A 3 6.15 32.08 -59.06
N ILE A 4 6.79 30.97 -58.68
CA ILE A 4 6.09 29.79 -58.10
C ILE A 4 6.65 29.40 -56.71
N SER A 5 7.77 29.95 -56.24
CA SER A 5 8.41 29.47 -54.98
C SER A 5 8.01 30.20 -53.68
N THR A 6 7.21 31.28 -53.72
CA THR A 6 6.85 32.03 -52.50
C THR A 6 5.51 31.63 -51.87
N LEU A 7 4.64 30.91 -52.60
CA LEU A 7 3.33 30.50 -52.10
C LEU A 7 3.35 29.24 -51.21
N ASN A 8 4.41 28.43 -51.29
CA ASN A 8 4.48 27.15 -50.57
C ASN A 8 5.12 27.26 -49.17
N GLN A 9 5.98 28.25 -48.93
CA GLN A 9 6.63 28.42 -47.62
C GLN A 9 5.66 28.93 -46.55
N ASN A 10 4.71 29.82 -46.90
CA ASN A 10 3.73 30.33 -45.95
C ASN A 10 2.75 29.27 -45.42
N ARG A 11 2.43 28.23 -46.21
CA ARG A 11 1.52 27.15 -45.77
C ARG A 11 2.16 26.21 -44.74
N ILE A 12 3.47 25.99 -44.84
CA ILE A 12 4.20 25.10 -43.92
C ILE A 12 4.39 25.77 -42.55
N PHE A 13 4.66 27.08 -42.51
CA PHE A 13 4.73 27.85 -41.26
C PHE A 13 3.37 27.97 -40.56
N GLN A 14 2.27 28.11 -41.31
CA GLN A 14 0.92 28.11 -40.74
C GLN A 14 0.51 26.73 -40.20
N ALA A 15 0.90 25.64 -40.87
CA ALA A 15 0.63 24.28 -40.40
C ALA A 15 1.34 23.97 -39.07
N GLN A 16 2.59 24.41 -38.89
CA GLN A 16 3.35 24.21 -37.65
C GLN A 16 2.83 25.09 -36.49
N GLN A 17 2.41 26.33 -36.77
CA GLN A 17 1.76 27.18 -35.76
C GLN A 17 0.42 26.60 -35.31
N ASN A 18 -0.40 26.07 -36.24
CA ASN A 18 -1.65 25.42 -35.90
C ASN A 18 -1.43 24.15 -35.06
N THR A 19 -0.43 23.31 -35.35
CA THR A 19 -0.15 22.12 -34.53
C THR A 19 0.37 22.47 -33.14
N ALA A 20 1.21 23.50 -33.01
CA ALA A 20 1.72 23.95 -31.72
C ALA A 20 0.62 24.64 -30.89
N GLN A 21 -0.24 25.44 -31.53
CA GLN A 21 -1.42 26.01 -30.89
C GLN A 21 -2.38 24.90 -30.46
N HIS A 22 -2.59 23.89 -31.28
CA HIS A 22 -3.49 22.79 -30.95
C HIS A 22 -2.94 21.88 -29.83
N SER A 23 -1.62 21.71 -29.72
CA SER A 23 -1.02 21.05 -28.54
C SER A 23 -1.12 21.90 -27.28
N ILE A 24 -0.89 23.22 -27.37
CA ILE A 24 -1.04 24.14 -26.22
C ILE A 24 -2.51 24.19 -25.78
N GLU A 25 -3.44 24.18 -26.71
CA GLU A 25 -4.87 24.16 -26.46
C GLU A 25 -5.32 22.84 -25.81
N LYS A 26 -4.75 21.70 -26.21
CA LYS A 26 -4.96 20.42 -25.51
C LYS A 26 -4.37 20.40 -24.09
N HIS A 27 -3.19 20.98 -23.90
CA HIS A 27 -2.59 21.10 -22.57
C HIS A 27 -3.36 22.08 -21.68
N ALA A 28 -3.87 23.18 -22.24
CA ALA A 28 -4.72 24.15 -21.54
C ALA A 28 -6.09 23.55 -21.23
N GLN A 29 -6.66 22.75 -22.14
CA GLN A 29 -7.89 22.00 -21.89
C GLN A 29 -7.67 20.94 -20.80
N PHE A 30 -6.56 20.20 -20.83
CA PHE A 30 -6.21 19.25 -19.77
C PHE A 30 -5.98 19.94 -18.42
N ALA A 31 -5.25 21.06 -18.40
CA ALA A 31 -5.03 21.85 -17.19
C ALA A 31 -6.32 22.49 -16.67
N SER A 32 -7.21 22.94 -17.56
CA SER A 32 -8.55 23.43 -17.19
C SER A 32 -9.42 22.30 -16.65
N LEU A 33 -9.36 21.10 -17.24
CA LEU A 33 -10.13 19.94 -16.81
C LEU A 33 -9.61 19.41 -15.46
N MET A 34 -8.29 19.46 -15.24
CA MET A 34 -7.66 19.24 -13.93
C MET A 34 -8.06 20.32 -12.92
N GLN A 35 -8.05 21.59 -13.31
CA GLN A 35 -8.46 22.70 -12.44
C GLN A 35 -9.95 22.62 -12.07
N ASP A 36 -10.80 22.19 -13.00
CA ASP A 36 -12.23 21.97 -12.81
C ASP A 36 -12.51 20.69 -12.00
N ALA A 37 -11.66 19.66 -12.11
CA ALA A 37 -11.71 18.46 -11.27
C ALA A 37 -11.21 18.73 -9.83
N LEU A 38 -10.24 19.65 -9.67
CA LEU A 38 -9.70 20.07 -8.37
C LEU A 38 -10.54 21.17 -7.71
N ASN A 39 -11.30 21.94 -8.48
CA ASN A 39 -12.27 22.93 -7.99
C ASN A 39 -13.63 22.73 -8.65
N PRO A 40 -14.33 21.61 -8.38
CA PRO A 40 -15.67 21.43 -8.89
C PRO A 40 -16.53 22.55 -8.33
N LYS A 41 -16.98 23.48 -9.18
CA LYS A 41 -18.01 24.44 -8.79
C LYS A 41 -19.25 23.62 -8.42
N PRO A 42 -19.74 23.73 -7.18
CA PRO A 42 -20.86 22.91 -6.73
C PRO A 42 -22.07 23.25 -7.60
N THR A 43 -22.49 22.29 -8.43
CA THR A 43 -23.70 22.43 -9.27
C THR A 43 -24.96 22.11 -8.46
N THR A 44 -24.77 21.71 -7.20
CA THR A 44 -25.80 21.46 -6.20
C THR A 44 -25.39 22.15 -4.91
N THR A 45 -26.08 23.23 -4.56
CA THR A 45 -26.05 23.90 -3.25
C THR A 45 -26.86 23.12 -2.20
N ASP A 46 -27.00 21.80 -2.38
CA ASP A 46 -27.67 20.93 -1.44
C ASP A 46 -26.58 20.28 -0.55
N PRO A 47 -26.47 20.67 0.73
CA PRO A 47 -25.43 20.15 1.62
C PRO A 47 -25.50 18.64 1.83
N ASP A 48 -26.59 17.97 1.42
CA ASP A 48 -26.74 16.51 1.45
C ASP A 48 -26.19 15.79 0.21
N LEU A 49 -25.81 16.51 -0.86
CA LEU A 49 -25.32 15.93 -2.13
C LEU A 49 -23.86 16.27 -2.45
N VAL A 50 -23.22 17.09 -1.62
CA VAL A 50 -21.76 17.26 -1.67
C VAL A 50 -21.16 16.05 -0.96
N MET A 51 -20.87 15.00 -1.72
CA MET A 51 -19.94 14.00 -1.21
C MET A 51 -18.59 14.70 -1.06
N PRO A 52 -18.04 14.91 0.15
CA PRO A 52 -16.61 15.10 0.26
C PRO A 52 -15.96 13.93 -0.47
N VAL A 53 -14.79 14.13 -1.06
CA VAL A 53 -13.87 13.01 -1.26
C VAL A 53 -13.61 12.51 0.15
N SER A 54 -14.47 11.62 0.63
CA SER A 54 -14.23 10.84 1.82
C SER A 54 -13.11 9.94 1.36
N LEU A 55 -11.88 10.37 1.62
CA LEU A 55 -10.86 9.44 2.06
C LEU A 55 -11.59 8.63 3.12
N ASN A 56 -12.04 7.42 2.78
CA ASN A 56 -12.76 6.58 3.72
C ASN A 56 -11.73 6.13 4.74
N THR A 57 -11.41 7.05 5.65
CA THR A 57 -10.46 6.89 6.73
C THR A 57 -11.13 6.13 7.86
N ASN A 58 -11.83 5.05 7.54
CA ASN A 58 -12.21 4.07 8.55
C ASN A 58 -10.97 3.18 8.80
N TYR A 59 -9.90 3.83 9.26
CA TYR A 59 -8.66 3.19 9.70
C TYR A 59 -8.85 2.41 11.03
N GLU A 60 -10.04 2.47 11.64
CA GLU A 60 -10.33 1.82 12.91
C GLU A 60 -10.85 0.37 12.76
N GLU A 61 -11.33 -0.02 11.57
CA GLU A 61 -11.84 -1.37 11.35
C GLU A 61 -10.91 -2.17 10.45
N ILE A 62 -10.31 -3.23 11.01
CA ILE A 62 -9.51 -4.21 10.28
C ILE A 62 -10.35 -4.80 9.15
N SER A 63 -9.83 -4.73 7.92
CA SER A 63 -10.55 -5.22 6.74
C SER A 63 -10.83 -6.71 6.82
N GLU A 64 -11.98 -7.15 6.30
CA GLU A 64 -12.30 -8.58 6.18
C GLU A 64 -11.25 -9.32 5.33
N GLN A 65 -10.64 -8.62 4.38
CA GLN A 65 -9.53 -9.12 3.58
C GLN A 65 -8.30 -9.42 4.44
N ALA A 66 -7.87 -8.48 5.31
CA ALA A 66 -6.76 -8.70 6.22
C ALA A 66 -7.00 -9.88 7.16
N LYS A 67 -8.23 -10.04 7.68
CA LYS A 67 -8.62 -11.20 8.49
C LYS A 67 -8.42 -12.52 7.74
N ALA A 68 -8.92 -12.60 6.50
CA ALA A 68 -8.80 -13.81 5.69
C ALA A 68 -7.34 -14.19 5.40
N TYR A 69 -6.49 -13.21 5.06
CA TYR A 69 -5.07 -13.46 4.84
C TYR A 69 -4.32 -13.81 6.12
N TYR A 70 -4.67 -13.17 7.24
CA TYR A 70 -4.12 -13.49 8.56
C TYR A 70 -4.45 -14.93 8.98
N GLU A 71 -5.71 -15.35 8.86
CA GLU A 71 -6.13 -16.73 9.14
C GLU A 71 -5.37 -17.74 8.27
N ARG A 72 -5.20 -17.44 6.98
CA ARG A 72 -4.42 -18.28 6.07
C ARG A 72 -2.95 -18.36 6.48
N ALA A 73 -2.36 -17.25 6.93
CA ALA A 73 -0.98 -17.24 7.40
C ALA A 73 -0.81 -18.08 8.68
N LEU A 74 -1.77 -17.99 9.62
CA LEU A 74 -1.82 -18.86 10.80
C LEU A 74 -1.93 -20.33 10.43
N GLU A 75 -2.78 -20.68 9.45
CA GLU A 75 -2.94 -22.07 9.01
C GLU A 75 -1.63 -22.61 8.41
N ASN A 76 -1.00 -21.85 7.52
CA ASN A 76 0.29 -22.24 6.93
C ASN A 76 1.40 -22.34 7.98
N ALA A 77 1.42 -21.46 8.97
CA ALA A 77 2.44 -21.46 10.02
C ALA A 77 2.40 -22.73 10.87
N LYS A 78 1.21 -23.33 11.08
CA LYS A 78 1.05 -24.57 11.85
C LYS A 78 1.83 -25.76 11.26
N GLU A 79 2.07 -25.76 9.95
CA GLU A 79 2.84 -26.83 9.28
C GLU A 79 4.31 -26.88 9.73
N TYR A 80 4.83 -25.77 10.25
CA TYR A 80 6.23 -25.61 10.67
C TYR A 80 6.43 -25.75 12.19
N VAL A 81 5.33 -25.82 12.95
CA VAL A 81 5.36 -25.98 14.41
C VAL A 81 5.73 -27.42 14.77
N ASN A 82 6.74 -27.58 15.62
CA ASN A 82 7.15 -28.90 16.09
C ASN A 82 6.20 -29.41 17.19
N PRO A 83 5.46 -30.50 16.97
CA PRO A 83 4.48 -31.02 17.93
C PRO A 83 5.11 -31.62 19.20
N ASP A 84 6.41 -31.92 19.18
CA ASP A 84 7.12 -32.51 20.32
C ASP A 84 7.50 -31.47 21.40
N LEU A 85 7.30 -30.18 21.12
CA LEU A 85 7.58 -29.08 22.06
C LEU A 85 6.46 -28.93 23.11
N ASP A 86 6.75 -28.23 24.20
CA ASP A 86 5.70 -27.82 25.15
C ASP A 86 4.77 -26.76 24.56
N GLU A 87 3.57 -26.59 25.12
CA GLU A 87 2.53 -25.67 24.60
C GLU A 87 3.02 -24.23 24.44
N ARG A 88 3.83 -23.73 25.38
CA ARG A 88 4.41 -22.37 25.31
C ARG A 88 5.39 -22.27 24.14
N SER A 89 6.31 -23.23 24.02
CA SER A 89 7.28 -23.28 22.94
C SER A 89 6.61 -23.44 21.56
N GLN A 90 5.53 -24.21 21.47
CA GLN A 90 4.70 -24.32 20.26
C GLN A 90 4.04 -22.98 19.92
N ALA A 91 3.46 -22.28 20.90
CA ALA A 91 2.85 -20.97 20.69
C ALA A 91 3.88 -19.94 20.20
N ILE A 92 5.07 -19.89 20.81
CA ILE A 92 6.16 -19.02 20.36
C ILE A 92 6.52 -19.32 18.91
N GLN A 93 6.73 -20.59 18.56
CA GLN A 93 7.10 -20.98 17.20
C GLN A 93 5.99 -20.66 16.19
N LEU A 94 4.72 -20.87 16.56
CA LEU A 94 3.57 -20.52 15.72
C LEU A 94 3.59 -19.03 15.38
N TYR A 95 3.78 -18.15 16.36
CA TYR A 95 3.82 -16.72 16.11
C TYR A 95 5.05 -16.31 15.30
N GLN A 96 6.23 -16.90 15.54
CA GLN A 96 7.41 -16.63 14.71
C GLN A 96 7.18 -16.96 13.23
N GLU A 97 6.68 -18.16 12.95
CA GLU A 97 6.39 -18.59 11.57
C GLU A 97 5.24 -17.81 10.95
N THR A 98 4.26 -17.39 11.77
CA THR A 98 3.18 -16.51 11.30
C THR A 98 3.75 -15.16 10.88
N THR A 99 4.60 -14.50 11.68
CA THR A 99 5.25 -13.23 11.30
C THR A 99 6.00 -13.36 9.98
N ILE A 100 6.75 -14.44 9.79
CA ILE A 100 7.44 -14.73 8.52
C ILE A 100 6.43 -14.87 7.38
N GLY A 101 5.37 -15.65 7.61
CA GLY A 101 4.29 -15.85 6.66
C GLY A 101 3.61 -14.56 6.21
N LEU A 102 3.32 -13.64 7.14
CA LEU A 102 2.67 -12.35 6.79
C LEU A 102 3.54 -11.50 5.84
N MET A 103 4.86 -11.57 5.99
CA MET A 103 5.79 -10.80 5.15
C MET A 103 6.03 -11.44 3.79
N ASP A 104 6.10 -12.77 3.72
CA ASP A 104 6.39 -13.50 2.47
C ASP A 104 5.14 -13.80 1.63
N MET A 105 3.96 -13.84 2.24
CA MET A 105 2.72 -14.22 1.55
C MET A 105 2.37 -13.20 0.46
N PRO A 106 2.04 -13.67 -0.76
CA PRO A 106 1.48 -12.80 -1.79
C PRO A 106 0.06 -12.38 -1.39
N ILE A 107 -0.19 -11.07 -1.44
CA ILE A 107 -1.49 -10.49 -1.14
C ILE A 107 -2.03 -9.88 -2.43
N GLU A 108 -3.16 -10.40 -2.89
CA GLU A 108 -3.89 -9.86 -4.02
C GLU A 108 -4.81 -8.74 -3.53
N VAL A 109 -4.63 -7.55 -4.07
CA VAL A 109 -5.46 -6.36 -3.81
C VAL A 109 -6.03 -5.84 -5.12
N GLU A 110 -7.26 -5.34 -5.06
CA GLU A 110 -7.97 -4.76 -6.20
C GLU A 110 -8.29 -3.28 -5.94
N ILE A 111 -8.48 -2.53 -7.03
CA ILE A 111 -8.98 -1.16 -6.99
C ILE A 111 -10.49 -1.23 -7.05
N GLU A 112 -11.15 -0.84 -5.96
CA GLU A 112 -12.59 -0.75 -5.92
C GLU A 112 -13.09 0.48 -6.69
N GLN A 113 -14.36 0.47 -7.10
CA GLN A 113 -14.94 1.58 -7.89
C GLN A 113 -14.79 2.94 -7.19
N HIS A 114 -14.86 2.95 -5.87
CA HIS A 114 -14.74 4.17 -5.08
C HIS A 114 -13.29 4.66 -4.93
N GLU A 115 -12.31 3.82 -5.23
CA GLU A 115 -10.87 4.09 -5.12
C GLU A 115 -10.24 4.51 -6.47
N ILE A 116 -10.98 4.41 -7.58
CA ILE A 116 -10.45 4.70 -8.93
C ILE A 116 -9.79 6.09 -8.99
N ASN A 117 -10.42 7.10 -8.39
CA ASN A 117 -9.87 8.46 -8.40
C ASN A 117 -8.57 8.56 -7.60
N GLU A 118 -8.46 7.83 -6.50
CA GLU A 118 -7.24 7.76 -5.69
C GLU A 118 -6.13 7.03 -6.45
N ALA A 119 -6.44 5.88 -7.04
CA ALA A 119 -5.50 5.14 -7.87
C ALA A 119 -4.98 5.96 -9.06
N LEU A 120 -5.84 6.76 -9.70
CA LEU A 120 -5.44 7.68 -10.77
C LEU A 120 -4.53 8.79 -10.26
N LEU A 121 -4.81 9.35 -9.08
CA LEU A 121 -3.97 10.37 -8.44
C LEU A 121 -2.59 9.79 -8.12
N PHE A 122 -2.53 8.62 -7.49
CA PHE A 122 -1.28 7.90 -7.19
C PHE A 122 -0.49 7.63 -8.46
N GLY A 123 -1.15 7.12 -9.51
CA GLY A 123 -0.52 6.89 -10.82
C GLY A 123 0.04 8.18 -11.45
N SER A 124 -0.64 9.33 -11.29
CA SER A 124 -0.13 10.62 -11.76
C SER A 124 1.13 11.09 -11.02
N LEU A 125 1.31 10.64 -9.78
CA LEU A 125 2.49 10.88 -8.95
C LEU A 125 3.59 9.82 -9.15
N GLY A 126 3.34 8.80 -9.99
CA GLY A 126 4.26 7.69 -10.22
C GLY A 126 4.27 6.67 -9.08
N ILE A 127 3.24 6.66 -8.23
CA ILE A 127 3.11 5.75 -7.09
C ILE A 127 2.28 4.54 -7.51
N ASP A 128 2.74 3.34 -7.18
CA ASP A 128 1.96 2.11 -7.34
C ASP A 128 0.91 1.99 -6.21
N PHE A 129 -0.35 2.25 -6.56
CA PHE A 129 -1.46 2.19 -5.61
C PHE A 129 -1.74 0.77 -5.10
N LEU A 130 -1.56 -0.26 -5.94
CA LEU A 130 -1.77 -1.65 -5.51
C LEU A 130 -0.72 -2.02 -4.46
N LYS A 131 0.55 -1.66 -4.72
CA LYS A 131 1.61 -1.89 -3.74
C LYS A 131 1.35 -1.15 -2.43
N TYR A 132 0.90 0.09 -2.50
CA TYR A 132 0.55 0.88 -1.32
C TYR A 132 -0.58 0.23 -0.49
N LYS A 133 -1.63 -0.29 -1.15
CA LYS A 133 -2.71 -1.04 -0.49
C LYS A 133 -2.20 -2.35 0.12
N GLU A 134 -1.35 -3.08 -0.59
CA GLU A 134 -0.75 -4.33 -0.12
C GLU A 134 0.00 -4.14 1.21
N LEU A 135 0.79 -3.06 1.35
CA LEU A 135 1.46 -2.71 2.60
C LEU A 135 0.45 -2.37 3.72
N GLY A 136 -0.66 -1.71 3.39
CA GLY A 136 -1.74 -1.44 4.33
C GLY A 136 -2.37 -2.73 4.89
N VAL A 137 -2.70 -3.69 4.02
CA VAL A 137 -3.25 -5.00 4.44
C VAL A 137 -2.27 -5.74 5.34
N ARG A 138 -0.96 -5.71 5.06
CA ARG A 138 0.06 -6.31 5.95
C ARG A 138 0.11 -5.67 7.33
N ILE A 139 -0.03 -4.35 7.42
CA ILE A 139 -0.07 -3.64 8.71
C ILE A 139 -1.27 -4.11 9.52
N GLU A 140 -2.47 -4.17 8.90
CA GLU A 140 -3.68 -4.67 9.57
C GLU A 140 -3.53 -6.14 10.04
N MET A 141 -2.87 -6.99 9.24
CA MET A 141 -2.57 -8.36 9.63
C MET A 141 -1.61 -8.44 10.84
N LEU A 142 -0.64 -7.53 10.93
CA LEU A 142 0.25 -7.42 12.10
C LEU A 142 -0.52 -6.94 13.34
N ASP A 143 -1.53 -6.08 13.18
CA ASP A 143 -2.41 -5.64 14.27
C ASP A 143 -3.26 -6.79 14.82
N LEU A 144 -3.82 -7.64 13.95
CA LEU A 144 -4.49 -8.88 14.37
C LEU A 144 -3.54 -9.80 15.15
N MET A 145 -2.33 -9.95 14.66
CA MET A 145 -1.32 -10.79 15.29
C MET A 145 -0.95 -10.31 16.71
N GLU A 146 -0.79 -8.99 16.87
CA GLU A 146 -0.56 -8.39 18.19
C GLU A 146 -1.73 -8.67 19.15
N GLN A 147 -2.97 -8.55 18.67
CA GLN A 147 -4.16 -8.86 19.47
C GLN A 147 -4.15 -10.33 19.91
N ASP A 148 -3.84 -11.26 19.01
CA ASP A 148 -3.77 -12.70 19.33
C ASP A 148 -2.66 -13.03 20.33
N ILE A 149 -1.47 -12.44 20.19
CA ILE A 149 -0.37 -12.60 21.16
C ILE A 149 -0.81 -12.09 22.54
N ASN A 150 -1.43 -10.92 22.59
CA ASN A 150 -1.91 -10.35 23.84
C ASN A 150 -2.96 -11.25 24.51
N ASN A 151 -3.82 -11.90 23.72
CA ASN A 151 -4.88 -12.78 24.20
C ASN A 151 -4.43 -14.22 24.50
N SER A 152 -3.27 -14.67 24.02
CA SER A 152 -2.78 -16.03 24.26
C SER A 152 -2.62 -16.34 25.75
N THR A 153 -3.07 -17.52 26.16
CA THR A 153 -2.96 -18.04 27.53
C THR A 153 -1.69 -18.84 27.78
N GLU A 154 -1.02 -19.26 26.71
CA GLU A 154 0.15 -20.13 26.69
C GLU A 154 1.46 -19.32 26.86
N LEU A 155 1.44 -18.06 26.41
CA LEU A 155 2.60 -17.17 26.44
C LEU A 155 2.77 -16.48 27.80
N LEU A 156 4.03 -16.37 28.25
CA LEU A 156 4.37 -15.50 29.38
C LEU A 156 4.35 -14.03 28.94
N ALA A 157 4.22 -13.12 29.90
CA ALA A 157 4.32 -11.68 29.63
C ALA A 157 5.64 -11.31 28.92
N SER A 158 6.75 -11.93 29.32
CA SER A 158 8.06 -11.72 28.68
C SER A 158 8.09 -12.20 27.22
N ASP A 159 7.35 -13.26 26.86
CA ASP A 159 7.28 -13.74 25.48
C ASP A 159 6.46 -12.79 24.62
N LYS A 160 5.32 -12.34 25.15
CA LYS A 160 4.44 -11.37 24.48
C LYS A 160 5.20 -10.10 24.15
N GLU A 161 5.91 -9.51 25.12
CA GLU A 161 6.73 -8.31 24.90
C GLU A 161 7.77 -8.51 23.80
N LYS A 162 8.46 -9.65 23.78
CA LYS A 162 9.50 -9.95 22.77
C LYS A 162 8.90 -10.14 21.38
N LEU A 163 7.78 -10.84 21.26
CA LEU A 163 7.10 -11.05 19.98
C LEU A 163 6.50 -9.75 19.44
N ILE A 164 5.83 -8.98 20.30
CA ILE A 164 5.25 -7.67 19.93
C ILE A 164 6.35 -6.71 19.49
N ALA A 165 7.51 -6.69 20.15
CA ALA A 165 8.63 -5.85 19.71
C ALA A 165 9.07 -6.14 18.26
N VAL A 166 9.06 -7.40 17.83
CA VAL A 166 9.38 -7.76 16.43
C VAL A 166 8.26 -7.34 15.48
N ILE A 167 7.01 -7.49 15.88
CA ILE A 167 5.84 -7.06 15.11
C ILE A 167 5.86 -5.54 14.91
N ASP A 168 6.13 -4.78 15.97
CA ASP A 168 6.25 -3.32 15.92
C ASP A 168 7.39 -2.88 15.00
N GLU A 169 8.56 -3.53 15.08
CA GLU A 169 9.67 -3.29 14.15
C GLU A 169 9.23 -3.47 12.68
N LYS A 170 8.43 -4.50 12.38
CA LYS A 170 7.93 -4.76 11.02
C LYS A 170 6.84 -3.77 10.61
N ARG A 171 5.93 -3.43 11.51
CA ARG A 171 4.88 -2.45 11.30
C ARG A 171 5.47 -1.08 10.97
N SER A 172 6.38 -0.58 11.80
CA SER A 172 7.06 0.71 11.55
C SER A 172 7.83 0.73 10.23
N MET A 173 8.43 -0.41 9.83
CA MET A 173 9.09 -0.53 8.53
C MET A 173 8.09 -0.38 7.37
N LEU A 174 6.92 -1.05 7.44
CA LEU A 174 5.88 -0.96 6.41
C LEU A 174 5.25 0.44 6.35
N GLU A 175 5.03 1.08 7.49
CA GLU A 175 4.55 2.47 7.57
C GLU A 175 5.55 3.44 6.94
N MET A 176 6.85 3.28 7.23
CA MET A 176 7.90 4.07 6.61
C MET A 176 7.93 3.89 5.09
N GLN A 177 7.79 2.66 4.59
CA GLN A 177 7.70 2.40 3.15
C GLN A 177 6.50 3.09 2.53
N ARG A 178 5.32 3.08 3.18
CA ARG A 178 4.15 3.81 2.70
C ARG A 178 4.39 5.33 2.65
N GLU A 179 5.04 5.89 3.66
CA GLU A 179 5.38 7.32 3.69
C GLU A 179 6.40 7.69 2.60
N GLU A 180 7.41 6.85 2.38
CA GLU A 180 8.39 7.02 1.30
C GLU A 180 7.72 6.95 -0.08
N MET A 181 6.69 6.12 -0.25
CA MET A 181 5.90 6.04 -1.48
C MET A 181 5.17 7.35 -1.72
N LEU A 182 4.49 7.89 -0.70
CA LEU A 182 3.78 9.17 -0.78
C LEU A 182 4.73 10.36 -1.02
N SER A 183 5.95 10.29 -0.47
CA SER A 183 7.00 11.30 -0.64
C SER A 183 7.76 11.17 -1.97
N GLY A 184 7.55 10.10 -2.74
CA GLY A 184 8.27 9.82 -3.99
C GLY A 184 9.74 9.45 -3.81
N THR A 185 10.14 9.02 -2.60
CA THR A 185 11.50 8.58 -2.27
C THR A 185 11.63 7.06 -2.16
N TYR A 186 10.52 6.33 -2.33
CA TYR A 186 10.49 4.88 -2.25
C TYR A 186 11.39 4.22 -3.28
N ILE A 187 12.22 3.29 -2.80
CA ILE A 187 13.02 2.40 -3.62
C ILE A 187 12.60 0.99 -3.25
N GLU A 188 12.09 0.24 -4.22
CA GLU A 188 11.73 -1.16 -3.99
C GLU A 188 13.01 -1.97 -3.70
N GLU A 189 13.14 -2.43 -2.47
CA GLU A 189 14.21 -3.32 -2.06
C GLU A 189 13.72 -4.77 -2.13
N GLU A 190 14.46 -5.62 -2.84
CA GLU A 190 14.26 -7.06 -2.77
C GLU A 190 14.68 -7.54 -1.38
N GLN A 191 13.72 -7.85 -0.52
CA GLN A 191 13.97 -8.26 0.85
C GLN A 191 13.73 -9.75 1.03
N GLU A 192 14.77 -10.48 1.43
CA GLU A 192 14.63 -11.86 1.91
C GLU A 192 14.06 -11.87 3.34
N HIS A 193 12.75 -11.62 3.48
CA HIS A 193 12.11 -11.44 4.79
C HIS A 193 12.28 -12.66 5.70
N ARG A 194 12.09 -13.89 5.20
CA ARG A 194 12.31 -15.12 5.99
C ARG A 194 13.67 -15.18 6.66
N LYS A 195 14.77 -15.00 5.91
CA LYS A 195 16.12 -15.12 6.48
C LYS A 195 16.39 -14.01 7.50
N ALA A 196 15.93 -12.79 7.22
CA ALA A 196 16.08 -11.65 8.12
C ALA A 196 15.31 -11.85 9.43
N LEU A 197 14.06 -12.30 9.35
CA LEU A 197 13.20 -12.58 10.51
C LEU A 197 13.67 -13.78 11.31
N GLN A 198 14.08 -14.87 10.65
CA GLN A 198 14.64 -16.02 11.35
C GLN A 198 15.85 -15.61 12.19
N LYS A 199 16.79 -14.87 11.57
CA LYS A 199 17.95 -14.34 12.29
C LYS A 199 17.57 -13.42 13.44
N ARG A 200 16.50 -12.61 13.28
CA ARG A 200 15.99 -11.75 14.34
C ARG A 200 15.44 -12.58 15.50
N PHE A 201 14.65 -13.61 15.25
CA PHE A 201 14.10 -14.49 16.29
C PHE A 201 15.18 -15.33 16.98
N ASP A 202 16.16 -15.85 16.24
CA ASP A 202 17.30 -16.59 16.80
C ASP A 202 18.14 -15.73 17.76
N SER A 203 18.11 -14.40 17.61
CA SER A 203 18.80 -13.47 18.50
C SER A 203 18.05 -13.19 19.81
N ILE A 204 16.79 -13.61 19.93
CA ILE A 204 15.93 -13.37 21.09
C ILE A 204 15.98 -14.58 22.03
N ASP A 205 16.26 -14.32 23.31
CA ASP A 205 16.25 -15.36 24.34
C ASP A 205 14.83 -15.52 24.93
N PHE A 206 14.17 -16.64 24.60
CA PHE A 206 12.86 -17.03 25.15
C PHE A 206 12.96 -17.94 26.40
N SER A 207 14.15 -18.23 26.90
CA SER A 207 14.33 -19.14 28.05
C SER A 207 13.86 -18.58 29.40
N LYS A 208 13.49 -17.30 29.46
CA LYS A 208 13.10 -16.57 30.67
C LYS A 208 11.71 -15.94 30.58
#